data_AF-A0A1I0DAE5-F1
#
_entry.id   AF-A0A1I0DAE5-F1
#
_cell.length_a   1.000
_cell.length_b   1.000
_cell.length_c   1.000
_cell.angle_alpha   90.00
_cell.angle_beta   90.00
_cell.angle_gamma   90.00
#
_symmetry.space_group_name_H-M   'P 1'
#
loop_
_entity.id
_entity.type
_entity.pdbx_description
1 polymer ?
#
loop_
_entity_poly.entity_id
_entity_poly.type
_entity_poly.pdbx_seq_one_letter_code
_entity_poly.pdbx_strand_id
1 'polypeptide(L)'
;MKKHKLTKKELETKKKEILERYTIAGLWQTMCGYIVLLFIKELLTNNYLISFSIDILVAIVAFYITIHNSINQYKLIKTNCISVKPFYFQIFGFIVGLFIVIMTFKSPFDISFAILVVALLTNKRMFEKEINAN
;
A
#
# COMPACT_ATOMS: atom_id res chain seq x y z
N MET A 1 -13.94 12.07 36.29
CA MET A 1 -12.70 11.90 35.50
C MET A 1 -12.57 13.10 34.54
N LYS A 2 -11.72 14.09 34.86
CA LYS A 2 -11.54 15.28 34.02
C LYS A 2 -10.88 14.85 32.70
N LYS A 3 -11.54 15.06 31.55
CA LYS A 3 -10.90 14.90 30.23
C LYS A 3 -9.72 15.87 30.17
N HIS A 4 -8.50 15.34 30.29
CA HIS A 4 -7.29 16.12 30.08
C HIS A 4 -7.30 16.61 28.63
N LYS A 5 -7.39 17.93 28.44
CA LYS A 5 -7.41 18.57 27.12
C LYS A 5 -5.97 18.53 26.61
N LEU A 6 -5.68 17.71 25.60
CA LEU A 6 -4.34 17.64 24.99
C LEU A 6 -3.89 19.05 24.59
N THR A 7 -2.63 19.36 24.86
CA THR A 7 -1.99 20.59 24.37
C THR A 7 -1.84 20.53 22.84
N LYS A 8 -1.77 21.70 22.18
CA LYS A 8 -1.61 21.78 20.72
C LYS A 8 -0.40 20.98 20.22
N LYS A 9 0.70 20.97 20.97
CA LYS A 9 1.91 20.20 20.62
C LYS A 9 1.67 18.69 20.67
N GLU A 10 0.97 18.19 21.69
CA GLU A 10 0.67 16.76 21.81
C GLU A 10 -0.28 16.27 20.72
N LEU A 11 -1.22 17.12 20.28
CA LEU A 11 -2.11 16.81 19.16
C LEU A 11 -1.33 16.66 17.85
N GLU A 12 -0.43 17.60 17.56
CA GLU A 12 0.42 17.56 16.36
C GLU A 12 1.34 16.34 16.34
N THR A 13 1.95 15.99 17.48
CA THR A 13 2.76 14.77 17.60
C THR A 13 1.94 13.52 17.31
N LYS A 14 0.72 13.45 17.84
CA LYS A 14 -0.18 12.31 17.61
C LYS A 14 -0.59 12.19 16.14
N LYS A 15 -0.88 13.30 15.47
CA LYS A 15 -1.18 13.32 14.03
C LYS A 15 0.00 12.81 13.20
N LYS A 16 1.22 13.26 13.51
CA LYS A 16 2.45 12.76 12.87
C LYS A 16 2.63 11.26 13.06
N GLU A 17 2.45 10.76 14.28
CA GLU A 17 2.59 9.33 14.57
C GLU A 17 1.58 8.49 13.77
N ILE A 18 0.33 8.95 13.65
CA ILE A 18 -0.70 8.28 12.84
C ILE A 18 -0.30 8.28 11.35
N LEU A 19 0.17 9.41 10.83
CA LEU A 19 0.62 9.54 9.44
C LEU A 19 1.83 8.63 9.15
N GLU A 20 2.77 8.52 10.08
CA GLU A 20 3.92 7.63 9.97
C GLU A 20 3.50 6.17 9.95
N ARG A 21 2.65 5.74 10.88
CA ARG A 21 2.09 4.37 10.89
C ARG A 21 1.35 4.05 9.60
N TYR A 22 0.56 4.99 9.08
CA TYR A 22 -0.14 4.84 7.80
C TYR A 22 0.83 4.71 6.62
N THR A 23 1.88 5.54 6.60
CA THR A 23 2.91 5.55 5.55
C THR A 23 3.71 4.25 5.56
N ILE A 24 4.11 3.76 6.73
CA ILE A 24 4.85 2.49 6.88
C ILE A 24 3.99 1.33 6.37
N ALA A 25 2.72 1.25 6.78
CA ALA A 25 1.80 0.23 6.27
C ALA A 25 1.67 0.29 4.74
N GLY A 26 1.61 1.50 4.17
CA GLY A 26 1.51 1.69 2.73
C GLY A 26 2.77 1.32 1.96
N LEU A 27 3.95 1.56 2.53
CA LEU A 27 5.23 1.13 1.97
C LEU A 27 5.32 -0.38 1.94
N TRP A 28 5.04 -1.06 3.05
CA TRP A 28 5.02 -2.53 3.12
C TRP A 28 4.01 -3.13 2.14
N GLN A 29 2.81 -2.57 2.08
CA GLN A 29 1.79 -2.99 1.12
C GLN A 29 2.26 -2.82 -0.33
N THR A 30 2.91 -1.70 -0.65
CA THR A 30 3.41 -1.41 -2.01
C THR A 30 4.54 -2.35 -2.40
N MET A 31 5.51 -2.57 -1.51
CA MET A 31 6.63 -3.47 -1.76
C MET A 31 6.16 -4.92 -1.90
N CYS A 32 5.39 -5.44 -0.93
CA CYS A 32 4.90 -6.81 -0.98
C CYS A 32 3.91 -7.02 -2.13
N GLY A 33 3.05 -6.04 -2.39
CA GLY A 33 2.11 -6.11 -3.51
C GLY A 33 2.83 -6.11 -4.86
N TYR A 34 3.95 -5.37 -5.00
CA TYR A 34 4.78 -5.43 -6.20
C TYR A 34 5.45 -6.80 -6.39
N ILE A 35 5.91 -7.45 -5.31
CA ILE A 35 6.42 -8.83 -5.38
C ILE A 35 5.35 -9.79 -5.92
N VAL A 36 4.10 -9.64 -5.46
CA VAL A 36 2.97 -10.44 -6.00
C VAL A 36 2.76 -10.15 -7.49
N LEU A 37 2.84 -8.89 -7.92
CA LEU A 37 2.73 -8.52 -9.33
C LEU A 37 3.86 -9.13 -10.18
N LEU A 38 5.10 -9.11 -9.70
CA LEU A 38 6.23 -9.75 -10.37
C LEU A 38 6.04 -11.25 -10.51
N PHE A 39 5.59 -11.92 -9.44
CA PHE A 39 5.28 -13.34 -9.50
C PHE A 39 4.22 -13.65 -10.57
N ILE A 40 3.17 -12.84 -10.68
CA ILE A 40 2.16 -12.98 -11.74
C ILE A 40 2.79 -12.82 -13.13
N LYS A 41 3.70 -11.86 -13.31
CA LYS A 41 4.43 -11.66 -14.57
C LYS A 41 5.25 -12.89 -14.95
N GLU A 42 5.99 -13.45 -14.01
CA GLU A 42 6.86 -14.61 -14.20
C GLU A 42 6.09 -15.90 -14.45
N LEU A 43 4.95 -16.05 -13.77
CA LEU A 43 4.01 -17.14 -14.01
C LEU A 43 3.49 -17.12 -15.46
N LEU A 44 3.23 -15.93 -16.03
CA LEU A 44 2.78 -15.79 -17.42
C LEU A 44 3.89 -16.03 -18.45
N THR A 45 5.15 -15.81 -18.09
CA THR A 45 6.31 -16.03 -18.99
C THR A 45 6.92 -17.42 -18.86
N ASN A 46 6.48 -18.24 -17.89
CA ASN A 46 7.08 -19.52 -17.50
C ASN A 46 8.58 -19.42 -17.15
N ASN A 47 9.06 -18.21 -16.83
CA ASN A 47 10.43 -17.95 -16.43
C ASN A 47 10.45 -17.73 -14.93
N TYR A 48 10.69 -18.80 -14.18
CA TYR A 48 10.82 -18.75 -12.72
C TYR A 48 12.22 -18.25 -12.32
N LEU A 49 12.31 -17.45 -11.26
CA LEU A 49 13.58 -16.89 -10.78
C LEU A 49 14.48 -17.96 -10.17
N ILE A 50 13.90 -18.86 -9.37
CA ILE A 50 14.64 -19.92 -8.67
C ILE A 50 14.00 -21.28 -8.95
N SER A 51 12.72 -21.42 -8.60
CA SER A 51 11.89 -22.57 -8.93
C SER A 51 10.43 -22.22 -8.65
N PHE A 52 9.48 -22.82 -9.38
CA PHE A 52 8.05 -22.58 -9.17
C PHE A 52 7.64 -22.67 -7.68
N SER A 53 8.17 -23.66 -6.96
CA SER A 53 7.84 -23.90 -5.55
C SER A 53 8.34 -22.82 -4.59
N ILE A 54 9.48 -22.19 -4.89
CA ILE A 54 10.03 -21.12 -4.04
C ILE A 54 9.30 -19.81 -4.35
N ASP A 55 9.12 -19.52 -5.63
CA ASP A 55 8.50 -18.28 -6.09
C ASP A 55 7.04 -18.19 -5.60
N ILE A 56 6.29 -19.30 -5.62
CA ILE A 56 4.92 -19.34 -5.09
C ILE A 56 4.86 -19.16 -3.56
N LEU A 57 5.83 -19.70 -2.82
CA LEU A 57 5.89 -19.53 -1.36
C LEU A 57 6.13 -18.06 -1.01
N VAL A 58 7.07 -17.41 -1.69
CA VAL A 58 7.35 -15.97 -1.53
C VAL A 58 6.12 -15.15 -1.89
N ALA A 59 5.42 -15.49 -3.00
CA ALA A 59 4.21 -14.80 -3.42
C ALA A 59 3.08 -14.91 -2.38
N ILE A 60 2.87 -16.09 -1.78
CA ILE A 60 1.85 -16.29 -0.74
C ILE A 60 2.15 -15.43 0.49
N VAL A 61 3.40 -15.40 0.95
CA VAL A 61 3.81 -14.58 2.11
C VAL A 61 3.65 -13.10 1.80
N ALA A 62 4.10 -12.65 0.63
CA ALA A 62 3.94 -11.27 0.19
C ALA A 62 2.46 -10.86 0.07
N PHE A 63 1.62 -11.76 -0.44
CA PHE A 63 0.18 -11.53 -0.55
C PHE A 63 -0.49 -11.40 0.83
N TYR A 64 -0.13 -12.26 1.78
CA TYR A 64 -0.59 -12.16 3.17
C TYR A 64 -0.20 -10.80 3.80
N ILE A 65 1.06 -10.39 3.66
CA ILE A 65 1.54 -9.10 4.19
C ILE A 65 0.80 -7.93 3.52
N THR A 66 0.51 -8.02 2.22
CA THR A 66 -0.22 -7.00 1.47
C THR A 66 -1.65 -6.83 1.99
N ILE A 67 -2.37 -7.94 2.21
CA ILE A 67 -3.73 -7.93 2.77
C ILE A 67 -3.69 -7.38 4.21
N HIS A 68 -2.77 -7.88 5.04
CA HIS A 68 -2.65 -7.47 6.44
C HIS A 68 -2.43 -5.96 6.55
N ASN A 69 -1.51 -5.39 5.75
CA ASN A 69 -1.25 -3.95 5.75
C ASN A 69 -2.42 -3.14 5.16
N SER A 70 -3.14 -3.66 4.17
CA SER A 70 -4.35 -3.02 3.64
C SER A 70 -5.43 -2.90 4.72
N ILE A 71 -5.65 -3.95 5.51
CA ILE A 71 -6.59 -3.93 6.62
C ILE A 71 -6.15 -2.93 7.69
N ASN A 72 -4.85 -2.85 8.00
CA ASN A 72 -4.32 -1.88 8.95
C ASN A 72 -4.53 -0.43 8.47
N GLN A 73 -4.28 -0.13 7.20
CA GLN A 73 -4.58 1.19 6.62
C GLN A 73 -6.07 1.53 6.74
N TYR A 74 -6.95 0.59 6.39
CA TYR A 74 -8.40 0.79 6.50
C TYR A 74 -8.83 1.03 7.95
N LYS A 75 -8.27 0.29 8.91
CA LYS A 75 -8.53 0.48 10.35
C LYS A 75 -8.08 1.86 10.81
N LEU A 76 -6.91 2.34 10.37
CA LEU A 76 -6.42 3.69 10.69
C LEU A 76 -7.33 4.79 10.12
N ILE A 77 -7.82 4.63 8.89
CA ILE A 77 -8.78 5.56 8.29
C ILE A 77 -10.06 5.62 9.11
N LYS A 78 -10.66 4.46 9.40
CA LYS A 78 -11.93 4.37 10.14
C LYS A 78 -11.81 4.89 11.57
N THR A 79 -10.71 4.58 12.26
CA THR A 79 -10.48 4.98 13.66
C THR A 79 -10.30 6.50 13.79
N ASN A 80 -9.70 7.14 12.78
CA ASN A 80 -9.43 8.58 12.79
C ASN A 80 -10.50 9.41 12.06
N CYS A 81 -11.64 8.81 11.70
CA CYS A 81 -12.74 9.46 10.97
C CYS A 81 -12.27 10.17 9.68
N ILE A 82 -11.31 9.55 8.99
CA ILE A 82 -10.77 10.01 7.71
C ILE A 82 -11.64 9.42 6.59
N SER A 83 -11.70 10.09 5.44
CA SER A 83 -12.37 9.58 4.26
C SER A 83 -11.74 8.28 3.77
N VAL A 84 -12.56 7.39 3.24
CA VAL A 84 -12.13 6.13 2.60
C VAL A 84 -11.52 6.33 1.21
N LYS A 85 -11.56 7.56 0.66
CA LYS A 85 -11.01 7.91 -0.66
C LYS A 85 -9.54 7.50 -0.85
N PRO A 86 -8.61 7.75 0.11
CA PRO A 86 -7.20 7.38 -0.05
C PRO A 86 -7.01 5.86 -0.20
N PHE A 87 -7.83 5.06 0.49
CA PHE A 87 -7.83 3.61 0.38
C PHE A 87 -8.29 3.13 -1.00
N TYR A 88 -9.39 3.68 -1.53
CA TYR A 88 -9.86 3.33 -2.88
C TYR A 88 -8.84 3.68 -3.96
N PHE A 89 -8.13 4.80 -3.80
CA PHE A 89 -7.06 5.19 -4.73
C PHE A 89 -5.90 4.18 -4.73
N GLN A 90 -5.53 3.65 -3.56
CA GLN A 90 -4.50 2.63 -3.45
C GLN A 90 -4.92 1.33 -4.15
N ILE A 91 -6.16 0.87 -3.93
CA ILE A 91 -6.70 -0.33 -4.59
C ILE A 91 -6.75 -0.14 -6.11
N PHE A 92 -7.18 1.04 -6.57
CA PHE A 92 -7.15 1.38 -7.99
C PHE A 92 -5.74 1.32 -8.56
N GLY A 93 -4.73 1.83 -7.85
CA GLY A 93 -3.32 1.72 -8.22
C GLY A 93 -2.86 0.27 -8.41
N PHE A 94 -3.28 -0.65 -7.54
CA PHE A 94 -3.00 -2.08 -7.69
C PHE A 94 -3.68 -2.71 -8.92
N ILE A 95 -4.94 -2.34 -9.20
CA ILE A 95 -5.66 -2.82 -10.39
C ILE A 95 -4.96 -2.35 -11.67
N VAL A 96 -4.57 -1.07 -11.74
CA VAL A 96 -3.83 -0.52 -12.88
C VAL A 96 -2.45 -1.16 -13.01
N GLY A 97 -1.75 -1.37 -11.90
CA GLY A 97 -0.47 -2.07 -11.87
C GLY A 97 -0.58 -3.49 -12.42
N LEU A 98 -1.58 -4.25 -11.99
CA LEU A 98 -1.87 -5.59 -12.49
C LEU A 98 -2.18 -5.59 -13.99
N PHE A 99 -3.02 -4.66 -14.44
CA PHE A 99 -3.37 -4.52 -15.86
C PHE A 99 -2.12 -4.29 -16.72
N ILE A 100 -1.20 -3.44 -16.27
CA ILE A 100 0.03 -3.14 -16.99
C ILE A 100 0.95 -4.36 -17.04
N VAL A 101 1.12 -5.06 -15.93
CA VAL A 101 1.93 -6.31 -15.89
C VAL A 101 1.42 -7.32 -16.91
N ILE A 102 0.09 -7.48 -17.02
CA ILE A 102 -0.52 -8.38 -18.00
C ILE A 102 -0.31 -7.87 -19.43
N MET A 103 -0.36 -6.56 -19.68
CA MET A 103 -0.11 -6.00 -21.01
C MET A 103 1.37 -6.07 -21.42
N THR A 104 2.29 -5.90 -20.46
CA THR A 104 3.73 -5.80 -20.69
C THR A 104 4.48 -7.08 -20.32
N PHE A 105 3.80 -8.23 -20.16
CA PHE A 105 4.44 -9.46 -19.69
C PHE A 105 5.57 -9.95 -20.62
N LYS A 106 5.48 -9.70 -21.92
CA LYS A 106 6.54 -10.00 -22.91
C LYS A 106 7.62 -8.93 -23.01
N SER A 107 7.42 -7.78 -22.38
CA SER A 107 8.36 -6.65 -22.43
C SER A 107 9.28 -6.67 -21.22
N PRO A 108 10.58 -6.39 -21.40
CA PRO A 108 11.51 -6.19 -20.28
C PRO A 108 11.19 -4.91 -19.49
N PHE A 109 10.38 -4.00 -20.05
CA PHE A 109 10.01 -2.75 -19.38
C PHE A 109 8.92 -2.97 -18.33
N ASP A 110 9.16 -2.54 -17.10
CA ASP A 110 8.24 -2.66 -15.97
C ASP A 110 7.98 -1.31 -15.32
N ILE A 111 6.80 -0.74 -15.58
CA ILE A 111 6.34 0.54 -15.00
C ILE A 111 5.45 0.30 -13.78
N SER A 112 5.09 -0.96 -13.47
CA SER A 112 4.10 -1.28 -12.45
C SER A 112 4.52 -0.78 -11.07
N PHE A 113 5.81 -0.90 -10.73
CA PHE A 113 6.37 -0.33 -9.50
C PHE A 113 6.20 1.20 -9.43
N ALA A 114 6.55 1.92 -10.50
CA ALA A 114 6.44 3.37 -10.53
C ALA A 114 4.98 3.83 -10.31
N ILE A 115 4.02 3.11 -10.88
CA ILE A 115 2.59 3.39 -10.71
C ILE A 115 2.14 3.16 -9.28
N LEU A 116 2.57 2.05 -8.66
CA LEU A 116 2.27 1.78 -7.25
C LEU A 116 2.89 2.84 -6.32
N VAL A 117 4.10 3.31 -6.61
CA VAL A 117 4.74 4.40 -5.85
C VAL A 117 3.99 5.71 -6.02
N VAL A 118 3.58 6.08 -7.23
CA VAL A 118 2.75 7.28 -7.47
C VAL A 118 1.41 7.16 -6.74
N ALA A 119 0.81 5.96 -6.74
CA ALA A 119 -0.42 5.68 -6.00
C ALA A 119 -0.23 5.90 -4.49
N LEU A 120 0.86 5.36 -3.92
CA LEU A 120 1.23 5.52 -2.52
C LEU A 120 1.47 7.00 -2.14
N LEU A 121 2.23 7.74 -2.95
CA LEU A 121 2.51 9.15 -2.69
C LEU A 121 1.24 10.00 -2.72
N THR A 122 0.34 9.72 -3.67
CA THR A 122 -0.94 10.41 -3.79
C THR A 122 -1.85 10.08 -2.62
N ASN A 123 -1.97 8.79 -2.28
CA ASN A 123 -2.71 8.29 -1.12
C ASN A 123 -2.21 8.96 0.18
N LYS A 124 -0.90 8.98 0.42
CA LYS A 124 -0.28 9.66 1.57
C LYS A 124 -0.67 11.14 1.63
N ARG A 125 -0.56 11.86 0.51
CA ARG A 125 -0.91 13.29 0.43
C ARG A 125 -2.40 13.53 0.73
N MET A 126 -3.29 12.65 0.28
CA MET A 126 -4.71 12.75 0.57
C MET A 126 -4.99 12.53 2.06
N PHE A 127 -4.38 11.50 2.65
CA PHE A 127 -4.51 11.20 4.07
C PHE A 127 -3.98 12.33 4.96
N GLU A 128 -2.81 12.89 4.61
CA GLU A 128 -2.20 14.02 5.32
C GLU A 128 -3.07 15.30 5.26
N LYS A 129 -3.71 15.57 4.13
CA LYS A 129 -4.65 16.70 4.03
C LYS A 129 -5.85 16.53 4.95
N GLU A 130 -6.41 15.34 5.02
CA GLU A 130 -7.58 15.07 5.84
C GLU A 130 -7.28 15.02 7.35
N ILE A 131 -6.12 14.48 7.74
CA ILE A 131 -5.71 14.46 9.16
C ILE A 131 -5.39 15.87 9.70
N ASN A 132 -4.95 16.78 8.83
CA ASN A 132 -4.70 18.18 9.19
C ASN A 132 -5.99 19.01 9.21
N ALA A 133 -7.01 18.63 8.45
CA ALA A 133 -8.32 19.29 8.41
C ALA A 133 -9.23 18.90 9.60
N ASN A 134 -9.08 17.68 10.14
CA ASN A 134 -9.76 17.20 11.35
C ASN A 134 -9.04 17.65 12.64
#